data_AF-A0A4S2DS38-F1
#
_entry.id   AF-A0A4S2DS38-F1
#
_cell.length_a   1.000
_cell.length_b   1.000
_cell.length_c   1.000
_cell.angle_alpha   90.00
_cell.angle_beta   90.00
_cell.angle_gamma   90.00
#
_symmetry.space_group_name_H-M   'P 1'
#
loop_
_entity.id
_entity.type
_entity.pdbx_description
1 polymer ?
#
loop_
_entity_poly.entity_id
_entity_poly.type
_entity_poly.pdbx_seq_one_letter_code
_entity_poly.pdbx_strand_id
1 'polypeptide(L)'
;MKKRYFSFIILVIIQIIVLVGCSNSTSITSKTEKEIKEAIDLVLSYENGYDETMKKHISEKNFYVCNYKEYYSLYIGDSTIEEYESKVVNTSKDGEKYKVYMLLNIKARGLEVHKNEDGSEEGSDEAIGEDIPLEVIVKEKDGEFYIEGLTEYENLEKAKELNEGFK
;
A
#
# COMPACT_ATOMS: atom_id res chain seq x y z
N MET A 1 -28.52 -13.99 1.96
CA MET A 1 -27.23 -13.33 1.62
C MET A 1 -27.26 -11.89 2.12
N LYS A 2 -26.54 -11.58 3.20
CA LYS A 2 -26.34 -10.20 3.64
C LYS A 2 -24.97 -9.78 3.14
N LYS A 3 -24.93 -8.90 2.13
CA LYS A 3 -23.71 -8.19 1.75
C LYS A 3 -23.29 -7.37 2.98
N ARG A 4 -22.29 -7.84 3.71
CA ARG A 4 -21.70 -7.07 4.80
C ARG A 4 -20.64 -6.19 4.17
N TYR A 5 -21.02 -4.96 3.84
CA TYR A 5 -20.07 -3.91 3.52
C TYR A 5 -19.31 -3.60 4.80
N PHE A 6 -18.19 -4.28 5.00
CA PHE A 6 -17.26 -3.94 6.06
C PHE A 6 -16.47 -2.70 5.62
N SER A 7 -17.01 -1.53 5.92
CA SER A 7 -16.26 -0.29 5.90
C SER A 7 -15.32 -0.29 7.11
N PHE A 8 -14.14 -0.90 6.96
CA PHE A 8 -13.07 -0.82 7.95
C PHE A 8 -12.17 0.35 7.61
N ILE A 9 -12.53 1.53 8.11
CA ILE A 9 -11.58 2.64 8.24
C ILE A 9 -10.65 2.27 9.41
N ILE A 10 -9.50 1.70 9.11
CA ILE A 10 -8.43 1.49 10.09
C ILE A 10 -7.27 2.41 9.70
N LEU A 11 -7.27 3.58 10.34
CA LEU A 11 -6.19 4.57 10.33
C LEU A 11 -4.96 3.99 11.03
N VAL A 12 -4.10 3.28 10.29
CA VAL A 12 -2.75 2.97 10.76
C VAL A 12 -1.87 4.19 10.51
N ILE A 13 -1.96 5.18 11.40
CA ILE A 13 -1.04 6.32 11.42
C ILE A 13 0.31 5.85 11.98
N ILE A 14 1.22 5.38 11.13
CA ILE A 14 2.64 5.29 11.48
C ILE A 14 3.26 6.68 11.21
N GLN A 15 3.02 7.62 12.12
CA GLN A 15 3.65 8.93 12.07
C GLN A 15 5.13 8.81 12.47
N ILE A 16 6.01 8.76 11.47
CA ILE A 16 7.42 9.12 11.66
C ILE A 16 7.50 10.64 11.51
N ILE A 17 7.73 11.34 12.63
CA ILE A 17 7.94 12.78 12.67
C ILE A 17 9.22 13.10 11.87
N VAL A 18 9.08 13.60 10.64
CA VAL A 18 10.21 14.12 9.85
C VAL A 18 10.19 15.64 9.92
N LEU A 19 11.23 16.18 10.57
CA LEU A 19 11.54 17.61 10.62
C LEU A 19 11.65 18.18 9.20
N VAL A 20 10.88 19.24 8.95
CA VAL A 20 10.75 19.92 7.67
C VAL A 20 12.08 20.57 7.29
N GLY A 21 12.77 20.03 6.28
CA GLY A 21 13.92 20.65 5.62
C GLY A 21 13.47 21.42 4.39
N CYS A 22 13.96 22.64 4.20
CA CYS A 22 13.69 23.41 2.98
C CYS A 22 14.32 22.72 1.76
N SER A 23 13.50 22.18 0.85
CA SER A 23 13.94 21.47 -0.34
C SER A 23 14.36 22.41 -1.46
N ASN A 24 15.60 22.25 -1.95
CA ASN A 24 16.03 22.74 -3.26
C ASN A 24 15.38 21.88 -4.36
N SER A 25 14.65 22.51 -5.28
CA SER A 25 13.89 21.84 -6.34
C SER A 25 14.79 21.24 -7.42
N THR A 26 15.21 19.99 -7.21
CA THR A 26 15.77 19.17 -8.30
C THR A 26 14.61 18.42 -8.95
N SER A 27 14.33 18.69 -10.23
CA SER A 27 13.22 18.05 -10.95
C SER A 27 13.44 16.54 -11.03
N ILE A 28 12.45 15.75 -10.60
CA ILE A 28 12.45 14.29 -10.68
C ILE A 28 12.27 13.87 -12.14
N THR A 29 13.02 12.87 -12.59
CA THR A 29 12.88 12.36 -13.97
C THR A 29 11.71 11.39 -14.06
N SER A 30 11.05 11.32 -15.22
CA SER A 30 9.97 10.36 -15.48
C SER A 30 10.42 8.91 -15.33
N LYS A 31 11.70 8.62 -15.63
CA LYS A 31 12.29 7.30 -15.42
C LYS A 31 12.35 6.95 -13.92
N THR A 32 12.88 7.86 -13.12
CA THR A 32 12.96 7.68 -11.65
C THR A 32 11.58 7.51 -11.04
N GLU A 33 10.60 8.31 -11.45
CA GLU A 33 9.22 8.18 -10.97
C GLU A 33 8.62 6.81 -11.29
N LYS A 34 8.86 6.30 -12.50
CA LYS A 34 8.43 4.96 -12.90
C LYS A 34 9.08 3.87 -12.03
N GLU A 35 10.39 3.92 -11.82
CA GLU A 35 11.12 2.92 -11.02
C GLU A 35 10.66 2.93 -9.55
N ILE A 36 10.40 4.13 -8.99
CA ILE A 36 9.82 4.28 -7.65
C ILE A 36 8.44 3.62 -7.59
N LYS A 37 7.56 3.90 -8.57
CA LYS A 37 6.22 3.31 -8.64
C LYS A 37 6.30 1.78 -8.69
N GLU A 38 7.17 1.23 -9.53
CA GLU A 38 7.35 -0.22 -9.67
C GLU A 38 7.81 -0.87 -8.36
N ALA A 39 8.71 -0.22 -7.61
CA ALA A 39 9.14 -0.72 -6.30
C ALA A 39 8.02 -0.67 -5.24
N ILE A 40 7.19 0.39 -5.26
CA ILE A 40 6.02 0.48 -4.37
C ILE A 40 5.02 -0.63 -4.71
N ASP A 41 4.65 -0.76 -5.98
CA ASP A 41 3.69 -1.76 -6.44
C ASP A 41 4.14 -3.18 -6.10
N LEU A 42 5.43 -3.47 -6.28
CA LEU A 42 6.03 -4.74 -5.89
C LEU A 42 5.78 -5.05 -4.42
N VAL A 43 6.02 -4.10 -3.51
CA VAL A 43 5.84 -4.33 -2.07
C VAL A 43 4.37 -4.46 -1.69
N LEU A 44 3.50 -3.59 -2.21
CA LEU A 44 2.08 -3.55 -1.84
C LEU A 44 1.30 -4.79 -2.29
N SER A 45 1.72 -5.39 -3.42
CA SER A 45 1.05 -6.54 -4.05
C SER A 45 1.84 -7.85 -3.99
N TYR A 46 2.95 -7.89 -3.24
CA TYR A 46 3.78 -9.09 -3.19
C TYR A 46 2.99 -10.29 -2.66
N GLU A 47 2.92 -11.36 -3.43
CA GLU A 47 2.12 -12.54 -3.11
C GLU A 47 2.82 -13.52 -2.15
N ASN A 48 4.15 -13.45 -2.04
CA ASN A 48 4.89 -14.28 -1.10
C ASN A 48 5.09 -13.52 0.22
N GLY A 49 5.38 -14.26 1.29
CA GLY A 49 5.81 -13.65 2.55
C GLY A 49 7.16 -12.94 2.43
N TYR A 50 7.57 -12.28 3.51
CA TYR A 50 8.84 -11.53 3.56
C TYR A 50 10.05 -12.42 3.24
N ASP A 51 10.79 -12.06 2.18
CA ASP A 51 11.92 -12.83 1.67
C ASP A 51 13.13 -11.94 1.30
N GLU A 52 14.17 -12.54 0.68
CA GLU A 52 15.35 -11.79 0.23
C GLU A 52 15.05 -10.78 -0.89
N THR A 53 13.92 -10.92 -1.60
CA THR A 53 13.44 -9.91 -2.55
C THR A 53 12.95 -8.68 -1.77
N MET A 54 12.03 -8.89 -0.83
CA MET A 54 11.41 -7.79 -0.07
C MET A 54 12.38 -7.05 0.84
N LYS A 55 13.42 -7.74 1.34
CA LYS A 55 14.46 -7.14 2.18
C LYS A 55 15.22 -5.98 1.53
N LYS A 56 15.27 -5.94 0.20
CA LYS A 56 15.86 -4.83 -0.56
C LYS A 56 14.98 -3.59 -0.62
N HIS A 57 13.67 -3.76 -0.42
CA HIS A 57 12.67 -2.72 -0.65
C HIS A 57 11.95 -2.28 0.62
N ILE A 58 11.91 -3.07 1.68
CA ILE A 58 11.19 -2.73 2.91
C ILE A 58 11.71 -3.54 4.11
N SER A 59 11.52 -3.01 5.31
CA SER A 59 11.77 -3.78 6.54
C SER A 59 10.66 -4.81 6.77
N GLU A 60 10.99 -5.95 7.36
CA GLU A 60 10.02 -6.99 7.70
C GLU A 60 8.82 -6.44 8.49
N LYS A 61 9.09 -5.61 9.50
CA LYS A 61 8.04 -4.97 10.30
C LYS A 61 7.07 -4.15 9.45
N ASN A 62 7.59 -3.36 8.51
CA ASN A 62 6.73 -2.52 7.66
C ASN A 62 6.05 -3.36 6.56
N PHE A 63 6.68 -4.43 6.09
CA PHE A 63 6.10 -5.33 5.08
C PHE A 63 4.74 -5.85 5.51
N TYR A 64 4.62 -6.42 6.71
CA TYR A 64 3.36 -6.98 7.23
C TYR A 64 2.24 -5.96 7.48
N VAL A 65 2.54 -4.66 7.39
CA VAL A 65 1.55 -3.58 7.54
C VAL A 65 1.23 -2.91 6.21
N CYS A 66 2.17 -2.91 5.27
CA CYS A 66 2.02 -2.23 3.97
C CYS A 66 1.57 -3.19 2.86
N ASN A 67 1.91 -4.48 2.95
CA ASN A 67 1.51 -5.46 1.96
C ASN A 67 0.03 -5.81 2.14
N TYR A 68 -0.77 -5.62 1.09
CA TYR A 68 -2.23 -5.76 1.20
C TYR A 68 -2.68 -7.21 1.35
N LYS A 69 -1.95 -8.18 0.81
CA LYS A 69 -2.23 -9.60 1.07
C LYS A 69 -2.05 -9.92 2.54
N GLU A 70 -0.90 -9.59 3.12
CA GLU A 70 -0.63 -9.82 4.54
C GLU A 70 -1.65 -9.08 5.41
N TYR A 71 -1.92 -7.81 5.11
CA TYR A 71 -2.86 -6.99 5.86
C TYR A 71 -4.30 -7.51 5.79
N TYR A 72 -4.83 -7.79 4.58
CA TYR A 72 -6.18 -8.31 4.43
C TYR A 72 -6.33 -9.72 4.99
N SER A 73 -5.27 -10.52 4.97
CA SER A 73 -5.32 -11.87 5.54
C SER A 73 -5.63 -11.88 7.04
N LEU A 74 -5.37 -10.78 7.75
CA LEU A 74 -5.76 -10.61 9.15
C LEU A 74 -7.28 -10.53 9.35
N TYR A 75 -8.03 -10.17 8.31
CA TYR A 75 -9.47 -9.91 8.39
C TYR A 75 -10.31 -10.94 7.65
N ILE A 76 -9.84 -11.42 6.50
CA ILE A 76 -10.61 -12.33 5.61
C ILE A 76 -9.99 -13.73 5.49
N GLY A 77 -9.00 -14.07 6.32
CA GLY A 77 -8.24 -15.31 6.20
C GLY A 77 -7.26 -15.27 5.03
N ASP A 78 -6.59 -16.40 4.72
CA ASP A 78 -5.59 -16.47 3.65
C ASP A 78 -6.13 -15.86 2.34
N SER A 79 -5.58 -14.71 1.98
CA SER A 79 -6.11 -13.86 0.92
C SER A 79 -5.26 -13.90 -0.34
N THR A 80 -5.90 -13.68 -1.48
CA THR A 80 -5.23 -13.50 -2.78
C THR A 80 -5.70 -12.19 -3.37
N ILE A 81 -4.78 -11.41 -3.95
CA ILE A 81 -5.14 -10.17 -4.66
C ILE A 81 -5.66 -10.55 -6.05
N GLU A 82 -6.92 -10.24 -6.34
CA GLU A 82 -7.56 -10.49 -7.63
C GLU A 82 -7.36 -9.32 -8.60
N GLU A 83 -7.40 -8.09 -8.08
CA GLU A 83 -7.25 -6.87 -8.86
C GLU A 83 -6.32 -5.91 -8.13
N TYR A 84 -5.39 -5.30 -8.87
CA TYR A 84 -4.46 -4.29 -8.37
C TYR A 84 -4.20 -3.25 -9.46
N GLU A 85 -4.58 -2.01 -9.22
CA GLU A 85 -4.27 -0.89 -10.09
C GLU A 85 -3.88 0.32 -9.26
N SER A 86 -2.68 0.87 -9.50
CA SER A 86 -2.20 2.06 -8.81
C SER A 86 -1.84 3.18 -9.78
N LYS A 87 -2.08 4.42 -9.35
CA LYS A 87 -1.79 5.64 -10.10
C LYS A 87 -1.03 6.63 -9.23
N VAL A 88 0.10 7.12 -9.73
CA VAL A 88 0.81 8.25 -9.10
C VAL A 88 0.04 9.54 -9.39
N VAL A 89 -0.28 10.27 -8.34
CA VAL A 89 -0.89 11.61 -8.39
C VAL A 89 0.20 12.66 -8.46
N ASN A 90 1.19 12.54 -7.59
CA ASN A 90 2.29 13.50 -7.48
C ASN A 90 3.53 12.82 -6.86
N THR A 91 4.71 13.32 -7.20
CA THR A 91 5.96 12.94 -6.55
C THR A 91 6.78 14.18 -6.23
N SER A 92 7.30 14.25 -5.01
CA SER A 92 8.20 15.31 -4.58
C SER A 92 9.45 14.75 -3.94
N LYS A 93 10.54 15.53 -3.95
CA LYS A 93 11.81 15.18 -3.33
C LYS A 93 12.04 16.06 -2.11
N ASP A 94 12.36 15.43 -0.99
CA ASP A 94 12.65 16.05 0.30
C ASP A 94 14.01 15.50 0.80
N GLY A 95 15.08 16.25 0.49
CA GLY A 95 16.45 15.80 0.71
C GLY A 95 16.78 14.52 -0.09
N GLU A 96 17.12 13.44 0.63
CA GLU A 96 17.42 12.12 0.06
C GLU A 96 16.18 11.25 -0.17
N LYS A 97 14.99 11.73 0.23
CA LYS A 97 13.75 10.96 0.19
C LYS A 97 12.82 11.47 -0.89
N TYR A 98 11.99 10.56 -1.39
CA TYR A 98 10.87 10.82 -2.27
C TYR A 98 9.59 10.66 -1.46
N LYS A 99 8.67 11.61 -1.62
CA LYS A 99 7.28 11.50 -1.16
C LYS A 99 6.42 11.27 -2.38
N VAL A 100 5.77 10.11 -2.42
CA VAL A 100 4.95 9.66 -3.54
C VAL A 100 3.50 9.63 -3.07
N TYR A 101 2.63 10.30 -3.81
CA TYR A 101 1.20 10.36 -3.53
C TYR A 101 0.48 9.56 -4.59
N MET A 102 -0.31 8.57 -4.17
CA MET A 102 -0.86 7.55 -5.07
C MET A 102 -2.34 7.29 -4.78
N LEU A 103 -3.06 6.84 -5.80
CA LEU A 103 -4.37 6.20 -5.64
C LEU A 103 -4.22 4.71 -5.94
N LEU A 104 -4.87 3.88 -5.13
CA LEU A 104 -4.89 2.44 -5.29
C LEU A 104 -6.33 1.94 -5.40
N ASN A 105 -6.59 1.15 -6.44
CA ASN A 105 -7.75 0.27 -6.54
C ASN A 105 -7.27 -1.17 -6.32
N ILE A 106 -7.91 -1.88 -5.39
CA ILE A 106 -7.53 -3.23 -5.04
C ILE A 106 -8.75 -4.08 -4.70
N LYS A 107 -8.71 -5.34 -5.12
CA LYS A 107 -9.67 -6.36 -4.70
C LYS A 107 -8.91 -7.59 -4.24
N ALA A 108 -9.21 -8.06 -3.04
CA ALA A 108 -8.70 -9.32 -2.51
C ALA A 108 -9.85 -10.23 -2.11
N ARG A 109 -9.64 -11.53 -2.27
CA ARG A 109 -10.56 -12.59 -1.84
C ARG A 109 -9.87 -13.49 -0.83
N GLY A 110 -10.51 -13.71 0.30
CA GLY A 110 -10.16 -14.73 1.27
C GLY A 110 -11.02 -15.97 1.07
N LEU A 111 -10.41 -17.15 1.14
CA LEU A 111 -11.15 -18.41 1.13
C LEU A 111 -11.62 -18.70 2.57
N GLU A 112 -12.94 -18.74 2.79
CA GLU A 112 -13.47 -19.35 4.02
C GLU A 112 -13.55 -20.87 3.79
N VAL A 113 -12.70 -21.63 4.48
CA VAL A 113 -12.80 -23.09 4.49
C VAL A 113 -13.92 -23.50 5.46
N HIS A 114 -15.18 -23.29 5.06
CA HIS A 114 -16.32 -23.91 5.73
C HIS A 114 -16.65 -25.22 5.03
N LYS A 115 -16.22 -26.34 5.66
CA LYS A 115 -16.65 -27.67 5.24
C LYS A 115 -18.13 -27.85 5.57
N ASN A 116 -18.95 -27.92 4.54
CA ASN A 116 -20.31 -28.42 4.62
C ASN A 116 -20.30 -29.88 5.11
N GLU A 117 -21.43 -30.37 5.63
CA GLU A 117 -21.55 -31.77 6.11
C GLU A 117 -21.29 -32.81 5.01
N ASP A 118 -21.35 -32.41 3.74
CA ASP A 118 -21.04 -33.22 2.55
C ASP A 118 -19.56 -33.13 2.10
N GLY A 119 -18.73 -32.35 2.81
CA GLY A 119 -17.33 -32.13 2.48
C GLY A 119 -17.07 -31.09 1.39
N SER A 120 -18.09 -30.40 0.88
CA SER A 120 -17.91 -29.25 -0.01
C SER A 120 -17.47 -28.01 0.78
N GLU A 121 -16.60 -27.20 0.19
CA GLU A 121 -16.15 -25.93 0.77
C GLU A 121 -16.93 -24.80 0.09
N GLU A 122 -17.77 -24.06 0.84
CA GLU A 122 -18.42 -22.87 0.32
C GLU A 122 -18.37 -21.72 1.34
N GLY A 123 -17.58 -20.71 0.99
CA GLY A 123 -17.50 -19.42 1.66
C GLY A 123 -16.33 -18.62 1.07
N SER A 124 -16.56 -17.38 0.68
CA SER A 124 -15.46 -16.47 0.34
C SER A 124 -15.80 -15.07 0.83
N ASP A 125 -14.88 -14.47 1.57
CA ASP A 125 -14.95 -13.07 1.94
C ASP A 125 -14.14 -12.24 0.93
N GLU A 126 -14.58 -11.02 0.68
CA GLU A 126 -13.93 -10.09 -0.24
C GLU A 126 -13.61 -8.77 0.48
N ALA A 127 -12.41 -8.24 0.24
CA ALA A 127 -12.00 -6.88 0.59
C ALA A 127 -11.83 -6.08 -0.70
N ILE A 128 -12.50 -4.93 -0.78
CA ILE A 128 -12.47 -4.03 -1.95
C ILE A 128 -12.06 -2.64 -1.47
N GLY A 129 -11.04 -2.10 -2.12
CA GLY A 129 -10.55 -0.73 -1.95
C GLY A 129 -10.65 0.03 -3.26
N GLU A 130 -11.34 1.17 -3.24
CA GLU A 130 -11.50 2.04 -4.40
C GLU A 130 -10.94 3.42 -4.08
N ASP A 131 -10.11 3.94 -4.98
CA ASP A 131 -9.42 5.23 -4.87
C ASP A 131 -8.73 5.45 -3.51
N ILE A 132 -8.10 4.40 -2.96
CA ILE A 132 -7.38 4.48 -1.69
C ILE A 132 -6.20 5.45 -1.83
N PRO A 133 -6.19 6.57 -1.10
CA PRO A 133 -5.08 7.52 -1.13
C PRO A 133 -3.90 7.06 -0.26
N LEU A 134 -2.71 6.98 -0.85
CA LEU A 134 -1.47 6.55 -0.20
C LEU A 134 -0.39 7.61 -0.29
N GLU A 135 0.19 8.00 0.84
CA GLU A 135 1.49 8.70 0.89
C GLU A 135 2.58 7.67 1.21
N VAL A 136 3.59 7.58 0.35
CA VAL A 136 4.71 6.66 0.51
C VAL A 136 6.02 7.42 0.57
N ILE A 137 6.81 7.16 1.60
CA ILE A 137 8.15 7.71 1.79
C ILE A 137 9.17 6.69 1.31
N VAL A 138 9.91 7.04 0.27
CA VAL A 138 10.88 6.17 -0.40
C VAL A 138 12.27 6.78 -0.34
N LYS A 139 13.28 5.96 -0.09
CA LYS A 139 14.69 6.33 -0.14
C LYS A 139 15.43 5.40 -1.11
N GLU A 140 16.34 5.95 -1.91
CA GLU A 140 17.28 5.12 -2.68
C GLU A 140 18.35 4.54 -1.74
N LYS A 141 18.50 3.22 -1.76
CA LYS A 141 19.45 2.48 -0.92
C LYS A 141 20.05 1.35 -1.74
N ASP A 142 21.39 1.32 -1.84
CA ASP A 142 22.14 0.26 -2.53
C ASP A 142 21.68 0.03 -4.00
N GLY A 143 21.22 1.09 -4.67
CA GLY A 143 20.71 1.05 -6.05
C GLY A 143 19.25 0.61 -6.19
N GLU A 144 18.55 0.39 -5.08
CA GLU A 144 17.13 0.00 -5.03
C GLU A 144 16.29 1.09 -4.35
N PHE A 145 14.99 1.11 -4.63
CA PHE A 145 14.03 1.98 -3.93
C PHE A 145 13.47 1.26 -2.69
N TYR A 146 13.70 1.86 -1.53
CA TYR A 146 13.36 1.33 -0.22
C TYR A 146 12.25 2.17 0.44
N ILE A 147 11.15 1.53 0.82
CA ILE A 147 10.01 2.11 1.52
C ILE A 147 10.32 2.24 3.01
N GLU A 148 10.37 3.48 3.48
CA GLU A 148 10.58 3.79 4.90
C GLU A 148 9.26 3.98 5.65
N GLY A 149 8.19 4.37 4.95
CA GLY A 149 6.87 4.56 5.54
C GLY A 149 5.76 4.64 4.50
N LEU A 150 4.57 4.27 4.92
CA LEU A 150 3.33 4.37 4.17
C LEU A 150 2.24 4.92 5.08
N THR A 151 1.44 5.84 4.56
CA THR A 151 0.24 6.36 5.22
C THR A 151 -0.93 6.18 4.27
N GLU A 152 -1.92 5.40 4.70
CA GLU A 152 -3.22 5.31 4.05
C GLU A 152 -4.16 6.35 4.67
N TYR A 153 -4.81 7.18 3.83
CA TYR A 153 -5.86 8.09 4.32
C TYR A 153 -7.22 7.47 4.15
N GLU A 154 -8.15 7.90 5.00
CA GLU A 154 -9.53 7.40 5.02
C GLU A 154 -10.25 7.52 3.68
N ASN A 155 -10.02 8.60 2.94
CA ASN A 155 -10.55 8.82 1.59
C ASN A 155 -9.81 9.97 0.90
N LEU A 156 -9.98 10.10 -0.42
CA LEU A 156 -9.32 11.11 -1.23
C LEU A 156 -9.65 12.55 -0.82
N GLU A 157 -10.87 12.81 -0.33
CA GLU A 157 -11.26 14.15 0.15
C GLU A 157 -10.41 14.56 1.36
N LYS A 158 -10.32 13.68 2.37
CA LYS A 158 -9.46 13.88 3.56
C LYS A 158 -7.98 13.95 3.20
N ALA A 159 -7.52 13.14 2.24
CA ALA A 159 -6.15 13.21 1.76
C ALA A 159 -5.83 14.60 1.16
N LYS A 160 -6.73 15.13 0.34
CA LYS A 160 -6.64 16.48 -0.22
C LYS A 160 -6.70 17.57 0.85
N GLU A 161 -7.53 17.42 1.88
CA GLU A 161 -7.59 18.39 2.98
C GLU A 161 -6.28 18.46 3.78
N LEU A 162 -5.69 17.29 4.07
CA LEU A 162 -4.55 17.15 4.97
C LEU A 162 -3.20 17.28 4.30
N ASN A 163 -3.11 17.01 2.98
CA ASN A 163 -1.83 16.93 2.29
C ASN A 163 -1.90 17.53 0.88
N GLU A 164 -1.10 18.57 0.64
CA GLU A 164 -0.96 19.26 -0.65
C GLU A 164 -0.49 18.31 -1.78
N GLY A 165 0.13 17.18 -1.45
CA GLY A 165 0.53 16.17 -2.43
C GLY A 165 -0.62 15.58 -3.24
N PHE A 166 -1.85 15.61 -2.71
CA PHE A 166 -3.05 15.09 -3.38
C PHE A 166 -3.91 16.16 -4.07
N LYS A 167 -3.58 17.45 -3.91
CA LYS A 167 -4.29 18.57 -4.52
C LYS A 167 -3.83 18.80 -5.96
#